data_AF-A0A7S3U122-F1
#
_entry.id   AF-A0A7S3U122-F1
#
_cell.length_a   1.000
_cell.length_b   1.000
_cell.length_c   1.000
_cell.angle_alpha   90.00
_cell.angle_beta   90.00
_cell.angle_gamma   90.00
#
_symmetry.space_group_name_H-M   'P 1'
#
loop_
_entity.id
_entity.type
_entity.pdbx_description
1 polymer ?
#
loop_
_entity_poly.entity_id
_entity_poly.type
_entity_poly.pdbx_seq_one_letter_code
_entity_poly.pdbx_strand_id
1 'polypeptide(L)'
;VEFESSGRWPEDKTAQRKVAAAMLLSMREELLSDLGIESDVTEGFLDVRYPEVVFRVRIFHAHEFTEAAHRVTNFQAPTSMAPPDGETLDRLRTLWWRPRIRAAMHAQVLIQPALAGAARLCKRWMASQLLSGYDDFVEHLVSAVFLRPAPFEAPTSLQVAFCRVCWLLDSFDW
;
A
#
# COMPACT_ATOMS: atom_id res chain seq x y z
N VAL A 1 2.93 -6.88 9.47
CA VAL A 1 3.15 -6.93 10.93
C VAL A 1 4.47 -6.26 11.23
N GLU A 2 4.52 -5.51 12.32
CA GLU A 2 5.73 -4.85 12.82
C GLU A 2 5.96 -5.38 14.23
N PHE A 3 7.19 -5.76 14.53
CA PHE A 3 7.58 -6.20 15.86
C PHE A 3 8.16 -5.02 16.65
N GLU A 4 8.29 -5.21 17.96
CA GLU A 4 9.00 -4.26 18.81
C GLU A 4 10.45 -4.07 18.33
N SER A 5 10.98 -2.87 18.54
CA SER A 5 12.35 -2.54 18.16
C SER A 5 13.35 -3.45 18.88
N SER A 6 14.18 -4.16 18.11
CA SER A 6 15.23 -5.02 18.64
C SER A 6 16.58 -4.64 18.07
N GLY A 7 17.59 -4.48 18.93
CA GLY A 7 18.97 -4.27 18.51
C GLY A 7 19.60 -5.49 17.83
N ARG A 8 18.89 -6.62 17.74
CA ARG A 8 19.35 -7.86 17.07
C ARG A 8 18.93 -7.95 15.60
N TRP A 9 18.27 -6.93 15.04
CA TRP A 9 17.94 -6.92 13.62
C TRP A 9 19.24 -6.83 12.79
N PRO A 10 19.47 -7.74 11.82
CA PRO A 10 20.71 -7.73 11.05
C PRO A 10 20.85 -6.46 10.17
N GLU A 11 22.08 -6.03 9.92
CA GLU A 11 22.34 -4.95 8.95
C GLU A 11 22.34 -5.46 7.50
N ASP A 12 22.79 -6.70 7.28
CA ASP A 12 22.82 -7.31 5.95
C ASP A 12 21.40 -7.66 5.45
N LYS A 13 21.10 -7.25 4.21
CA LYS A 13 19.78 -7.46 3.58
C LYS A 13 19.41 -8.94 3.47
N THR A 14 20.37 -9.83 3.24
CA THR A 14 20.10 -11.27 3.10
C THR A 14 19.76 -11.87 4.47
N ALA A 15 20.53 -11.51 5.49
CA ALA A 15 20.27 -11.90 6.87
C ALA A 15 18.91 -11.39 7.37
N GLN A 16 18.53 -10.13 7.05
CA GLN A 16 17.20 -9.58 7.36
C GLN A 16 16.07 -10.46 6.80
N ARG A 17 16.18 -10.84 5.51
CA ARG A 17 15.18 -11.72 4.87
C ARG A 17 15.11 -13.09 5.54
N LYS A 18 16.24 -13.68 5.93
CA LYS A 18 16.26 -14.98 6.61
C LYS A 18 15.67 -14.92 8.02
N VAL A 19 15.94 -13.85 8.76
CA VAL A 19 15.30 -13.61 10.07
C VAL A 19 13.79 -13.45 9.92
N ALA A 20 13.35 -12.65 8.93
CA ALA A 20 11.92 -12.50 8.64
C ALA A 20 11.27 -13.84 8.26
N ALA A 21 11.90 -14.63 7.38
CA ALA A 21 11.40 -15.95 7.00
C ALA A 21 11.29 -16.90 8.20
N ALA A 22 12.30 -16.90 9.09
CA ALA A 22 12.27 -17.70 10.32
C ALA A 22 11.11 -17.31 11.24
N MET A 23 10.85 -16.00 11.41
CA MET A 23 9.71 -15.53 12.18
C MET A 23 8.37 -15.94 11.57
N LEU A 24 8.23 -15.88 10.24
CA LEU A 24 7.02 -16.34 9.55
C LEU A 24 6.82 -17.86 9.67
N LEU A 25 7.91 -18.64 9.70
CA LEU A 25 7.86 -20.09 9.97
C LEU A 25 7.36 -20.38 11.38
N SER A 26 7.86 -19.67 12.39
CA SER A 26 7.37 -19.80 13.77
C SER A 26 5.89 -19.43 13.87
N MET A 27 5.45 -18.35 13.24
CA MET A 27 4.03 -17.97 13.18
C MET A 27 3.17 -19.07 12.56
N ARG A 28 3.62 -19.70 11.46
CA ARG A 28 2.90 -20.81 10.84
C ARG A 28 2.74 -21.99 11.79
N GLU A 29 3.79 -22.32 12.54
CA GLU A 29 3.78 -23.43 13.49
C GLU A 29 2.76 -23.17 14.60
N GLU A 30 2.80 -21.98 15.22
CA GLU A 30 1.84 -21.57 16.26
C GLU A 30 0.39 -21.51 15.75
N LEU A 31 0.17 -20.97 14.54
CA LEU A 31 -1.16 -20.94 13.92
C LEU A 31 -1.75 -22.34 13.75
N LEU A 32 -0.91 -23.31 13.38
CA LEU A 32 -1.34 -24.69 13.20
C LEU A 32 -1.51 -25.42 14.54
N SER A 33 -0.54 -25.31 15.46
CA SER A 33 -0.54 -26.04 16.72
C SER A 33 -1.61 -25.57 17.69
N ASP A 34 -1.78 -24.25 17.81
CA ASP A 34 -2.58 -23.66 18.88
C ASP A 34 -3.99 -23.34 18.41
N LEU A 35 -4.14 -22.99 17.13
CA LEU A 35 -5.41 -22.52 16.55
C LEU A 35 -5.96 -23.42 15.44
N GLY A 36 -5.20 -24.40 14.95
CA GLY A 36 -5.62 -25.27 13.85
C GLY A 36 -5.83 -24.53 12.52
N ILE A 37 -5.20 -23.37 12.33
CA ILE A 37 -5.35 -22.52 11.16
C ILE A 37 -4.31 -22.90 10.10
N GLU A 38 -4.78 -23.31 8.93
CA GLU A 38 -3.90 -23.63 7.81
C GLU A 38 -3.22 -22.38 7.24
N SER A 39 -1.92 -22.49 6.96
CA SER A 39 -1.15 -21.41 6.35
C SER A 39 0.05 -21.91 5.54
N ASP A 40 0.38 -21.15 4.49
CA ASP A 40 1.54 -21.40 3.62
C ASP A 40 2.56 -20.29 3.78
N VAL A 41 3.82 -20.67 3.94
CA VAL A 41 4.93 -19.74 4.15
C VAL A 41 5.90 -19.76 2.98
N THR A 42 6.39 -18.57 2.63
CA THR A 42 7.49 -18.34 1.68
C THR A 42 8.58 -17.53 2.37
N GLU A 43 9.71 -17.27 1.69
CA GLU A 43 10.75 -16.39 2.24
C GLU A 43 10.28 -14.95 2.48
N GLY A 44 9.21 -14.50 1.81
CA GLY A 44 8.76 -13.10 1.87
C GLY A 44 7.41 -12.86 2.54
N PHE A 45 6.58 -13.89 2.67
CA PHE A 45 5.22 -13.76 3.22
C PHE A 45 4.65 -15.08 3.72
N LEU A 46 3.64 -14.98 4.59
CA LEU A 46 2.80 -16.06 5.09
C LEU A 46 1.36 -15.81 4.63
N ASP A 47 0.79 -16.75 3.88
CA ASP A 47 -0.63 -16.73 3.49
C ASP A 47 -1.43 -17.56 4.50
N VAL A 48 -2.25 -16.89 5.29
CA VAL A 48 -3.12 -17.49 6.30
C VAL A 48 -4.50 -17.71 5.70
N ARG A 49 -4.97 -18.96 5.68
CA ARG A 49 -6.29 -19.32 5.17
C ARG A 49 -7.32 -19.23 6.29
N TYR A 50 -8.24 -18.27 6.17
CA TYR A 50 -9.40 -18.15 7.02
C TYR A 50 -10.65 -18.27 6.14
N PRO A 51 -11.78 -18.85 6.58
CA PRO A 51 -12.76 -19.53 5.70
C PRO A 51 -13.02 -18.94 4.30
N GLU A 52 -13.31 -17.64 4.19
CA GLU A 52 -13.59 -16.98 2.90
C GLU A 52 -12.52 -15.96 2.47
N VAL A 53 -11.43 -15.83 3.24
CA VAL A 53 -10.43 -14.79 3.07
C VAL A 53 -9.03 -15.34 3.30
N VAL A 54 -8.12 -15.04 2.37
CA VAL A 54 -6.69 -15.29 2.55
C VAL A 54 -6.01 -14.00 2.98
N PHE A 55 -5.36 -14.03 4.14
CA PHE A 55 -4.55 -12.91 4.62
C PHE A 55 -3.09 -13.15 4.27
N ARG A 56 -2.50 -12.23 3.50
CA ARG A 56 -1.06 -12.23 3.26
C ARG A 56 -0.33 -11.40 4.32
N VAL A 57 0.36 -12.07 5.22
CA VAL A 57 1.19 -11.46 6.27
C VAL A 57 2.61 -11.26 5.76
N ARG A 58 3.15 -10.06 5.96
CA ARG A 58 4.55 -9.71 5.72
C ARG A 58 5.14 -9.01 6.93
N ILE A 59 6.41 -9.23 7.16
CA ILE A 59 7.16 -8.53 8.22
C ILE A 59 7.66 -7.21 7.66
N PHE A 60 7.41 -6.16 8.44
CA PHE A 60 7.87 -4.81 8.19
C PHE A 60 8.80 -4.42 9.34
N HIS A 61 9.97 -3.88 8.98
CA HIS A 61 10.90 -3.32 9.94
C HIS A 61 11.37 -1.96 9.40
N ALA A 62 11.05 -0.88 10.10
CA ALA A 62 11.24 0.47 9.56
C ALA A 62 12.69 0.77 9.16
N HIS A 63 13.67 0.32 9.96
CA HIS A 63 15.09 0.57 9.69
C HIS A 63 15.55 0.07 8.30
N GLU A 64 14.93 -0.98 7.74
CA GLU A 64 15.28 -1.48 6.40
C GLU A 64 14.98 -0.48 5.28
N PHE A 65 14.06 0.45 5.54
CA PHE A 65 13.45 1.29 4.52
C PHE A 65 13.72 2.77 4.75
N THR A 66 14.16 3.18 5.95
CA THR A 66 14.35 4.59 6.31
C THR A 66 15.24 5.33 5.30
N GLU A 67 16.42 4.81 4.98
CA GLU A 67 17.31 5.46 4.02
C GLU A 67 16.69 5.54 2.62
N ALA A 68 16.08 4.44 2.16
CA ALA A 68 15.42 4.41 0.86
C ALA A 68 14.27 5.42 0.81
N ALA A 69 13.44 5.48 1.85
CA ALA A 69 12.34 6.43 2.00
C ALA A 69 12.85 7.87 1.94
N HIS A 70 13.87 8.22 2.73
CA HIS A 70 14.45 9.56 2.71
C HIS A 70 14.98 9.95 1.33
N ARG A 71 15.61 9.02 0.61
CA ARG A 71 16.13 9.26 -0.74
C ARG A 71 15.03 9.57 -1.75
N VAL A 72 13.88 8.88 -1.70
CA VAL A 72 12.77 9.16 -2.63
C VAL A 72 11.90 10.34 -2.21
N THR A 73 11.84 10.70 -0.93
CA THR A 73 11.01 11.83 -0.46
C THR A 73 11.76 13.15 -0.34
N ASN A 74 13.09 13.14 -0.31
CA ASN A 74 13.87 14.36 -0.18
C ASN A 74 14.05 15.05 -1.55
N PHE A 75 13.04 15.84 -1.93
CA PHE A 75 13.04 16.63 -3.18
C PHE A 75 14.13 17.73 -3.22
N GLN A 76 14.85 17.97 -2.12
CA GLN A 76 15.94 18.94 -2.02
C GLN A 76 17.33 18.27 -2.05
N ALA A 77 17.40 16.94 -2.08
CA ALA A 77 18.68 16.22 -2.15
C ALA A 77 19.35 16.44 -3.53
N PRO A 78 20.69 16.56 -3.58
CA PRO A 78 21.40 16.66 -4.85
C PRO A 78 21.13 15.42 -5.71
N THR A 79 20.82 15.65 -6.99
CA THR A 79 20.46 14.63 -8.01
C THR A 79 21.57 13.60 -8.29
N SER A 80 22.71 13.65 -7.59
CA SER A 80 23.86 12.76 -7.83
C SER A 80 23.76 11.38 -7.16
N MET A 81 22.78 11.16 -6.28
CA MET A 81 22.55 9.82 -5.72
C MET A 81 21.79 8.97 -6.73
N ALA A 82 22.36 7.82 -7.10
CA ALA A 82 21.66 6.81 -7.89
C ALA A 82 20.30 6.48 -7.25
N PRO A 83 19.24 6.18 -8.01
CA PRO A 83 17.96 5.76 -7.43
C PRO A 83 18.10 4.43 -6.67
N PRO A 84 17.24 4.13 -5.68
CA PRO A 84 17.17 2.79 -5.09
C PRO A 84 16.86 1.74 -6.17
N ASP A 85 17.32 0.50 -5.96
CA ASP A 85 17.02 -0.60 -6.87
C ASP A 85 15.50 -0.87 -6.95
N GLY A 86 15.06 -1.49 -8.05
CA GLY A 86 13.63 -1.71 -8.31
C GLY A 86 12.95 -2.58 -7.25
N GLU A 87 13.65 -3.56 -6.69
CA GLU A 87 13.14 -4.42 -5.60
C GLU A 87 12.90 -3.62 -4.32
N THR A 88 13.85 -2.77 -3.93
CA THR A 88 13.73 -1.89 -2.75
C THR A 88 12.58 -0.91 -2.93
N LEU A 89 12.41 -0.34 -4.13
CA LEU A 89 11.28 0.54 -4.44
C LEU A 89 9.94 -0.18 -4.34
N ASP A 90 9.83 -1.41 -4.86
CA ASP A 90 8.60 -2.20 -4.76
C ASP A 90 8.27 -2.57 -3.30
N ARG A 91 9.27 -3.01 -2.53
CA ARG A 91 9.12 -3.30 -1.10
C ARG A 91 8.74 -2.05 -0.33
N LEU A 92 9.37 -0.91 -0.61
CA LEU A 92 9.03 0.38 0.01
C LEU A 92 7.59 0.78 -0.31
N ARG A 93 7.17 0.70 -1.58
CA ARG A 93 5.77 0.93 -1.98
C ARG A 93 4.82 0.03 -1.21
N THR A 94 5.11 -1.27 -1.16
CA THR A 94 4.21 -2.29 -0.62
C THR A 94 4.13 -2.31 0.91
N LEU A 95 5.26 -2.18 1.60
CA LEU A 95 5.37 -2.36 3.05
C LEU A 95 5.34 -1.03 3.81
N TRP A 96 5.80 0.07 3.20
CA TRP A 96 5.87 1.37 3.87
C TRP A 96 4.70 2.29 3.50
N TRP A 97 4.51 2.53 2.20
CA TRP A 97 3.57 3.55 1.71
C TRP A 97 2.13 3.05 1.66
N ARG A 98 1.86 1.88 1.06
CA ARG A 98 0.50 1.35 0.93
C ARG A 98 -0.25 1.23 2.27
N PRO A 99 0.34 0.74 3.37
CA PRO A 99 -0.36 0.71 4.66
C PRO A 99 -0.74 2.10 5.17
N ARG A 100 0.17 3.09 5.05
CA ARG A 100 -0.08 4.48 5.45
C ARG A 100 -1.18 5.13 4.61
N ILE A 101 -1.12 4.97 3.29
CA ILE A 101 -2.13 5.49 2.37
C ILE A 101 -3.49 4.85 2.67
N ARG A 102 -3.55 3.53 2.87
CA ARG A 102 -4.79 2.82 3.23
C ARG A 102 -5.38 3.33 4.54
N ALA A 103 -4.56 3.57 5.57
CA ALA A 103 -5.03 4.12 6.83
C ALA A 103 -5.59 5.54 6.65
N ALA A 104 -4.89 6.40 5.91
CA ALA A 104 -5.36 7.75 5.60
C ALA A 104 -6.66 7.73 4.79
N MET A 105 -6.75 6.88 3.76
CA MET A 105 -7.95 6.71 2.96
C MET A 105 -9.12 6.17 3.77
N HIS A 106 -8.87 5.20 4.66
CA HIS A 106 -9.92 4.70 5.54
C HIS A 106 -10.51 5.82 6.39
N ALA A 107 -9.67 6.67 6.98
CA ALA A 107 -10.13 7.85 7.71
C ALA A 107 -10.97 8.80 6.81
N GLN A 108 -10.59 9.00 5.56
CA GLN A 108 -11.36 9.81 4.61
C GLN A 108 -12.72 9.18 4.27
N VAL A 109 -12.79 7.86 4.03
CA VAL A 109 -14.05 7.16 3.75
C VAL A 109 -15.07 7.32 4.90
N LEU A 110 -14.59 7.35 6.15
CA LEU A 110 -15.47 7.54 7.32
C LEU A 110 -16.17 8.91 7.33
N ILE A 111 -15.54 9.94 6.76
CA ILE A 111 -16.10 11.30 6.69
C ILE A 111 -16.68 11.66 5.32
N GLN A 112 -16.38 10.89 4.28
CA GLN A 112 -16.81 11.10 2.89
C GLN A 112 -17.46 9.81 2.34
N PRO A 113 -18.78 9.60 2.57
CA PRO A 113 -19.47 8.35 2.23
C PRO A 113 -19.39 7.95 0.75
N ALA A 114 -19.31 8.93 -0.17
CA ALA A 114 -19.25 8.67 -1.60
C ALA A 114 -17.86 8.20 -2.08
N LEU A 115 -16.79 8.37 -1.29
CA LEU A 115 -15.41 8.16 -1.73
C LEU A 115 -15.13 6.70 -2.10
N ALA A 116 -15.54 5.75 -1.25
CA ALA A 116 -15.33 4.33 -1.52
C ALA A 116 -16.08 3.86 -2.78
N GLY A 117 -17.31 4.33 -2.96
CA GLY A 117 -18.10 4.04 -4.17
C GLY A 117 -17.47 4.63 -5.43
N ALA A 118 -16.99 5.87 -5.35
CA ALA A 118 -16.30 6.55 -6.44
C ALA A 118 -14.99 5.83 -6.84
N ALA A 119 -14.18 5.42 -5.86
CA ALA A 119 -12.96 4.68 -6.11
C ALA A 119 -13.23 3.35 -6.83
N ARG A 120 -14.23 2.58 -6.38
CA ARG A 120 -14.65 1.33 -7.04
C ARG A 120 -15.14 1.56 -8.46
N LEU A 121 -15.93 2.62 -8.68
CA LEU A 121 -16.43 2.97 -10.02
C LEU A 121 -15.28 3.34 -10.95
N CYS A 122 -14.35 4.20 -10.51
CA CYS A 122 -13.19 4.62 -11.30
C CYS A 122 -12.28 3.42 -11.65
N LYS A 123 -12.00 2.54 -10.68
CA LYS A 123 -11.21 1.32 -10.93
C LYS A 123 -11.88 0.40 -11.95
N ARG A 124 -13.20 0.20 -11.84
CA ARG A 124 -13.97 -0.60 -12.80
C ARG A 124 -13.92 0.02 -14.20
N TRP A 125 -14.06 1.33 -14.30
CA TRP A 125 -13.93 2.04 -15.58
C TRP A 125 -12.52 1.89 -16.16
N MET A 126 -11.46 2.11 -15.39
CA MET A 126 -10.08 1.89 -15.83
C MET A 126 -9.84 0.46 -16.33
N ALA A 127 -10.34 -0.53 -15.60
CA ALA A 127 -10.26 -1.94 -16.03
C ALA A 127 -11.01 -2.18 -17.36
N SER A 128 -12.15 -1.53 -17.60
CA SER A 128 -12.87 -1.62 -18.88
C SER A 128 -12.10 -1.00 -20.06
N GLN A 129 -11.13 -0.13 -19.77
CA GLN A 129 -10.22 0.47 -20.75
C GLN A 129 -8.89 -0.31 -20.86
N LEU A 130 -8.81 -1.53 -20.34
CA LEU A 130 -7.58 -2.36 -20.28
C LEU A 130 -6.45 -1.73 -19.45
N LEU A 131 -6.77 -0.81 -18.53
CA LEU A 131 -5.83 -0.14 -17.63
C LEU A 131 -5.97 -0.66 -16.19
N SER A 132 -5.96 -1.98 -16.00
CA SER A 132 -5.97 -2.60 -14.67
C SER A 132 -4.60 -2.58 -14.00
N GLY A 133 -4.56 -2.57 -12.66
CA GLY A 133 -3.31 -2.64 -11.88
C GLY A 133 -2.79 -1.31 -11.34
N TYR A 134 -3.44 -0.20 -11.71
CA TYR A 134 -3.10 1.16 -11.27
C TYR A 134 -3.96 1.63 -10.08
N ASP A 135 -4.36 0.68 -9.22
CA ASP A 135 -5.28 0.91 -8.12
C ASP A 135 -4.87 2.07 -7.21
N ASP A 136 -3.60 2.11 -6.79
CA ASP A 136 -3.10 3.17 -5.91
C ASP A 136 -3.22 4.53 -6.63
N PHE A 137 -2.93 4.62 -7.94
CA PHE A 137 -3.04 5.86 -8.71
C PHE A 137 -4.51 6.34 -8.81
N VAL A 138 -5.43 5.42 -9.11
CA VAL A 138 -6.87 5.73 -9.18
C VAL A 138 -7.38 6.22 -7.83
N GLU A 139 -6.95 5.59 -6.74
CA GLU A 139 -7.27 6.00 -5.37
C GLU A 139 -6.78 7.42 -5.07
N HIS A 140 -5.59 7.82 -5.54
CA HIS A 140 -5.07 9.18 -5.40
C HIS A 140 -5.87 10.19 -6.22
N LEU A 141 -6.22 9.87 -7.48
CA LEU A 141 -7.04 10.76 -8.31
C LEU A 141 -8.41 11.02 -7.70
N VAL A 142 -9.07 9.96 -7.23
CA VAL A 142 -10.35 10.07 -6.55
C VAL A 142 -10.17 10.91 -5.29
N SER A 143 -9.16 10.64 -4.47
CA SER A 143 -8.88 11.43 -3.26
C SER A 143 -8.65 12.90 -3.58
N ALA A 144 -7.97 13.24 -4.68
CA ALA A 144 -7.73 14.63 -5.08
C ALA A 144 -9.05 15.38 -5.32
N VAL A 145 -10.03 14.75 -5.97
CA VAL A 145 -11.36 15.35 -6.24
C VAL A 145 -12.15 15.62 -4.95
N PHE A 146 -11.96 14.82 -3.91
CA PHE A 146 -12.62 15.02 -2.61
C PHE A 146 -11.88 16.01 -1.71
N LEU A 147 -10.55 15.94 -1.67
CA LEU A 147 -9.70 16.74 -0.78
C LEU A 147 -9.41 18.15 -1.32
N ARG A 148 -9.42 18.32 -2.64
CA ARG A 148 -9.21 19.59 -3.34
C ARG A 148 -10.34 19.80 -4.34
N PRO A 149 -11.57 20.03 -3.86
CA PRO A 149 -12.74 20.00 -4.73
C PRO A 149 -12.87 21.21 -5.66
N ALA A 150 -12.13 22.30 -5.39
CA ALA A 150 -12.15 23.50 -6.21
C ALA A 150 -11.89 23.16 -7.69
N PRO A 151 -12.65 23.76 -8.63
CA PRO A 151 -13.59 24.87 -8.46
C PRO A 151 -15.00 24.48 -7.98
N PHE A 152 -15.24 23.20 -7.70
CA PHE A 152 -16.52 22.69 -7.20
C PHE A 152 -16.51 22.50 -5.66
N GLU A 153 -17.59 21.95 -5.12
CA GLU A 153 -17.67 21.46 -3.73
C GLU A 153 -17.27 19.98 -3.62
N ALA A 154 -17.06 19.43 -2.42
CA ALA A 154 -16.77 18.00 -2.28
C ALA A 154 -17.92 17.13 -2.85
N PRO A 155 -17.63 16.06 -3.61
CA PRO A 155 -18.70 15.22 -4.18
C PRO A 155 -19.54 14.54 -3.09
N THR A 156 -20.86 14.55 -3.25
CA THR A 156 -21.80 13.82 -2.38
C THR A 156 -22.31 12.51 -2.99
N SER A 157 -22.01 12.25 -4.27
CA SER A 157 -22.37 11.02 -4.98
C SER A 157 -21.19 10.47 -5.77
N LEU A 158 -21.17 9.16 -5.96
CA LEU A 158 -20.10 8.47 -6.69
C LEU A 158 -20.07 8.84 -8.18
N GLN A 159 -21.22 9.20 -8.76
CA GLN A 159 -21.33 9.59 -10.17
C GLN A 159 -20.70 10.96 -10.40
N VAL A 160 -20.97 11.93 -9.51
CA VAL A 160 -20.37 13.26 -9.58
C VAL A 160 -18.85 13.17 -9.39
N ALA A 161 -18.41 12.36 -8.42
CA ALA A 161 -16.98 12.11 -8.21
C ALA A 161 -16.33 11.50 -9.47
N PHE A 162 -16.95 10.51 -10.10
CA PHE A 162 -16.46 9.92 -11.33
C PHE A 162 -16.34 10.93 -12.47
N CYS A 163 -17.39 11.72 -12.74
CA CYS A 163 -17.34 12.76 -13.78
C CYS A 163 -16.22 13.78 -13.51
N ARG A 164 -15.99 14.15 -12.25
CA ARG A 164 -14.92 15.08 -11.86
C ARG A 164 -13.52 14.46 -11.96
N VAL A 165 -13.38 13.15 -11.74
CA VAL A 165 -12.13 12.44 -12.04
C VAL A 165 -11.86 12.45 -13.55
N CYS A 166 -12.87 12.18 -14.38
CA CYS A 166 -12.73 12.29 -15.84
C CYS A 166 -12.35 13.72 -16.29
N TRP A 167 -12.99 14.73 -15.70
CA TRP A 167 -12.65 16.13 -15.96
C TRP A 167 -11.23 16.47 -15.53
N LEU A 168 -10.77 15.99 -14.36
CA LEU A 168 -9.39 16.15 -13.93
C LEU A 168 -8.41 15.51 -14.92
N LEU A 169 -8.69 14.29 -15.39
CA LEU A 169 -7.84 13.61 -16.38
C LEU A 169 -7.74 14.37 -17.71
N ASP A 170 -8.83 14.98 -18.16
CA ASP A 170 -8.93 15.74 -19.41
C ASP A 170 -8.27 17.12 -19.31
N SER A 171 -8.42 17.79 -18.17
CA SER A 171 -8.01 19.18 -17.97
C SER A 171 -6.60 19.36 -17.38
N PHE A 172 -6.02 18.33 -16.77
CA PHE A 172 -4.71 18.41 -16.12
C PHE A 172 -3.57 18.25 -17.14
N ASP A 173 -2.57 19.13 -17.06
CA ASP A 173 -1.34 19.07 -17.87
C ASP A 173 -0.28 18.25 -17.12
N TRP A 174 0.06 17.07 -17.66
CA TRP A 174 0.84 16.00 -17.01
C TRP A 174 2.35 16.12 -17.28
#